data_AF-A0A9X3NK60-F1
#
_entry.id   AF-A0A9X3NK60-F1
#
_cell.length_a   1.000
_cell.length_b   1.000
_cell.length_c   1.000
_cell.angle_alpha   90.00
_cell.angle_beta   90.00
_cell.angle_gamma   90.00
#
_symmetry.space_group_name_H-M   'P 1'
#
loop_
_entity.id
_entity.type
_entity.pdbx_description
1 polymer ?
#
loop_
_entity_poly.entity_id
_entity_poly.type
_entity_poly.pdbx_seq_one_letter_code
_entity_poly.pdbx_strand_id
1 'polypeptide(L)'
;MPRKRNPRGPRPQRRKPAYRTSTGADGAPHAASGAFRCLGCGLDVPLAAPGTAHRNHCPHCLTSRHVDLRIPGDRRSACKGRMEALSLTARPDGEWLVIHQCRTCGALSANRAAGDDNALALLRMALRPLADPRVPVRAMIDH
;
A
#
# COMPACT_ATOMS: atom_id res chain seq x y z
N MET A 1 -12.65 44.42 -1.53
CA MET A 1 -12.91 43.34 -2.51
C MET A 1 -13.29 42.06 -1.77
N PRO A 2 -14.48 41.47 -1.94
CA PRO A 2 -14.88 40.32 -1.15
C PRO A 2 -14.30 39.01 -1.73
N ARG A 3 -13.66 38.22 -0.86
CA ARG A 3 -13.08 36.90 -1.16
C ARG A 3 -14.18 35.91 -1.55
N LYS A 4 -14.18 35.42 -2.78
CA LYS A 4 -15.06 34.31 -3.23
C LYS A 4 -14.70 33.03 -2.48
N ARG A 5 -15.61 32.52 -1.64
CA ARG A 5 -15.53 31.19 -1.01
C ARG A 5 -15.64 30.10 -2.09
N ASN A 6 -14.70 29.15 -2.09
CA ASN A 6 -14.71 27.98 -2.97
C ASN A 6 -15.58 26.87 -2.34
N PRO A 7 -16.68 26.39 -2.97
CA PRO A 7 -17.65 25.48 -2.35
C PRO A 7 -17.32 24.00 -2.60
N ARG A 8 -16.04 23.60 -2.56
CA ARG A 8 -15.64 22.20 -2.79
C ARG A 8 -15.44 21.48 -1.46
N GLY A 9 -16.55 20.96 -0.90
CA GLY A 9 -16.52 20.03 0.22
C GLY A 9 -15.78 18.72 -0.11
N PRO A 10 -15.50 17.88 0.89
CA PRO A 10 -14.81 16.60 0.70
C PRO A 10 -15.59 15.71 -0.27
N ARG A 11 -14.94 15.22 -1.33
CA ARG A 11 -15.55 14.28 -2.27
C ARG A 11 -15.89 12.98 -1.52
N PRO A 12 -17.16 12.55 -1.45
CA PRO A 12 -17.52 11.29 -0.80
C PRO A 12 -16.89 10.13 -1.57
N GLN A 13 -16.22 9.22 -0.85
CA GLN A 13 -15.68 8.00 -1.44
C GLN A 13 -16.84 7.15 -1.98
N ARG A 14 -16.90 7.03 -3.31
CA ARG A 14 -17.86 6.16 -4.00
C ARG A 14 -17.59 4.71 -3.58
N ARG A 15 -18.50 4.13 -2.77
CA ARG A 15 -18.51 2.69 -2.49
C ARG A 15 -18.60 1.94 -3.83
N LYS A 16 -17.53 1.25 -4.22
CA LYS A 16 -17.55 0.32 -5.34
C LYS A 16 -18.25 -0.96 -4.89
N PRO A 17 -19.06 -1.61 -5.75
CA PRO A 17 -19.76 -2.83 -5.39
C PRO A 17 -18.76 -3.94 -5.04
N ALA A 18 -19.10 -4.71 -4.02
CA ALA A 18 -18.37 -5.89 -3.60
C ALA A 18 -18.26 -6.88 -4.78
N TYR A 19 -17.07 -7.47 -4.90
CA TYR A 19 -16.66 -8.45 -5.90
C TYR A 19 -17.76 -9.48 -6.18
N ARG A 20 -18.31 -9.46 -7.41
CA ARG A 20 -19.19 -10.52 -7.90
C ARG A 20 -18.32 -11.74 -8.25
N THR A 21 -18.64 -12.87 -7.64
CA THR A 21 -18.10 -14.19 -7.95
C THR A 21 -18.62 -14.64 -9.32
N SER A 22 -17.72 -14.78 -10.30
CA SER A 22 -18.00 -15.52 -11.53
C SER A 22 -17.44 -16.93 -11.39
N THR A 23 -18.31 -17.93 -11.45
CA THR A 23 -17.98 -19.35 -11.54
C THR A 23 -17.29 -19.64 -12.87
N GLY A 24 -16.05 -20.16 -12.81
CA GLY A 24 -15.27 -20.64 -13.96
C GLY A 24 -15.05 -22.16 -13.89
N ALA A 25 -14.98 -22.79 -15.06
CA ALA A 25 -15.23 -24.22 -15.30
C ALA A 25 -14.02 -25.18 -15.11
N ASP A 26 -12.93 -24.76 -14.45
CA ASP A 26 -11.65 -25.50 -14.48
C ASP A 26 -11.21 -26.09 -13.13
N GLY A 27 -12.14 -26.43 -12.23
CA GLY A 27 -11.93 -27.42 -11.16
C GLY A 27 -10.79 -27.19 -10.14
N ALA A 28 -10.08 -26.07 -10.16
CA ALA A 28 -9.00 -25.76 -9.22
C ALA A 28 -9.42 -24.62 -8.26
N PRO A 29 -9.68 -24.90 -6.96
CA PRO A 29 -10.12 -23.89 -6.02
C PRO A 29 -8.93 -23.11 -5.48
N HIS A 30 -8.55 -21.99 -6.10
CA HIS A 30 -7.53 -21.10 -5.52
C HIS A 30 -7.97 -19.63 -5.47
N ALA A 31 -9.25 -19.41 -5.13
CA ALA A 31 -9.79 -18.09 -4.75
C ALA A 31 -10.79 -18.17 -3.58
N ALA A 32 -10.60 -19.13 -2.66
CA ALA A 32 -11.50 -19.33 -1.51
C ALA A 32 -10.92 -18.88 -0.16
N SER A 33 -9.64 -18.52 -0.09
CA SER A 33 -9.05 -17.97 1.13
C SER A 33 -9.06 -16.45 1.03
N GLY A 34 -9.75 -15.75 1.94
CA GLY A 34 -9.66 -14.30 2.10
C GLY A 34 -8.28 -13.81 2.57
N ALA A 35 -7.20 -14.44 2.07
CA ALA A 35 -5.81 -14.26 2.44
C ALA A 35 -4.87 -14.56 1.25
N PHE A 36 -3.63 -14.07 1.32
CA PHE A 36 -2.55 -14.39 0.39
C PHE A 36 -1.26 -14.79 1.13
N ARG A 37 -0.47 -15.69 0.53
CA ARG A 37 0.87 -16.02 1.04
C ARG A 37 1.86 -14.91 0.69
N CYS A 38 2.55 -14.36 1.69
CA CYS A 38 3.53 -13.30 1.49
C CYS A 38 4.82 -13.81 0.82
N LEU A 39 5.27 -13.14 -0.25
CA LEU A 39 6.53 -13.46 -0.93
C LEU A 39 7.79 -13.01 -0.15
N GLY A 40 7.62 -12.24 0.93
CA GLY A 40 8.72 -11.71 1.74
C GLY A 40 9.05 -12.62 2.92
N CYS A 41 8.08 -12.84 3.80
CA CYS A 41 8.25 -13.64 5.01
C CYS A 41 7.55 -15.00 4.98
N GLY A 42 6.76 -15.30 3.93
CA GLY A 42 6.02 -16.55 3.85
C GLY A 42 4.86 -16.65 4.82
N LEU A 43 4.36 -15.59 5.47
CA LEU A 43 3.14 -15.70 6.28
C LEU A 43 1.87 -15.64 5.40
N ASP A 44 0.79 -16.28 5.83
CA ASP A 44 -0.54 -16.06 5.26
C ASP A 44 -1.14 -14.77 5.81
N VAL A 45 -1.55 -13.89 4.90
CA VAL A 45 -1.97 -12.52 5.21
C VAL A 45 -3.43 -12.32 4.82
N PRO A 46 -4.33 -11.98 5.75
CA PRO A 46 -5.72 -11.67 5.44
C PRO A 46 -5.84 -10.48 4.47
N LEU A 47 -6.73 -10.58 3.48
CA LEU A 47 -7.03 -9.47 2.57
C LEU A 47 -7.81 -8.34 3.27
N ALA A 48 -8.56 -8.68 4.32
CA ALA A 48 -9.23 -7.71 5.18
C ALA A 48 -8.20 -6.93 6.01
N ALA A 49 -8.40 -5.62 6.11
CA ALA A 49 -7.51 -4.73 6.83
C ALA A 49 -8.27 -3.48 7.30
N PRO A 50 -8.04 -3.00 8.53
CA PRO A 50 -8.58 -1.71 8.96
C PRO A 50 -8.05 -0.57 8.09
N GLY A 51 -8.93 0.34 7.66
CA GLY A 51 -8.53 1.56 6.94
C GLY A 51 -8.24 1.38 5.43
N THR A 52 -8.34 0.17 4.86
CA THR A 52 -8.22 -0.04 3.41
C THR A 52 -9.14 -1.14 2.88
N ALA A 53 -9.76 -0.88 1.72
CA ALA A 53 -10.58 -1.87 1.02
C ALA A 53 -9.73 -2.91 0.25
N HIS A 54 -8.46 -2.60 0.01
CA HIS A 54 -7.58 -3.41 -0.83
C HIS A 54 -6.20 -3.50 -0.18
N ARG A 55 -6.00 -4.47 0.73
CA ARG A 55 -4.67 -4.78 1.22
C ARG A 55 -3.79 -5.24 0.06
N ASN A 56 -2.61 -4.63 -0.05
CA ASN A 56 -1.62 -4.93 -1.08
C ASN A 56 -0.30 -5.45 -0.51
N HIS A 57 -0.06 -5.34 0.80
CA HIS A 57 1.19 -5.76 1.45
C HIS A 57 0.94 -6.54 2.74
N CYS A 58 1.96 -7.30 3.16
CA CYS A 58 1.97 -8.01 4.43
C CYS A 58 2.09 -7.01 5.60
N PRO A 59 1.24 -7.05 6.63
CA PRO A 59 1.36 -6.14 7.77
C PRO A 59 2.66 -6.35 8.56
N HIS A 60 3.22 -7.56 8.54
CA HIS A 60 4.42 -7.89 9.31
C HIS A 60 5.72 -7.38 8.66
N CYS A 61 5.92 -7.63 7.36
CA CYS A 61 7.16 -7.31 6.66
C CYS A 61 7.00 -6.27 5.55
N LEU A 62 5.78 -5.74 5.36
CA LEU A 62 5.42 -4.70 4.38
C LEU A 62 5.70 -5.06 2.91
N THR A 63 6.09 -6.30 2.62
CA THR A 63 6.28 -6.78 1.25
C THR A 63 4.93 -6.89 0.54
N SER A 64 4.87 -6.35 -0.68
CA SER A 64 3.73 -6.39 -1.59
C SER A 64 3.98 -7.36 -2.76
N ARG A 65 2.96 -7.61 -3.57
CA ARG A 65 3.05 -8.34 -4.84
C ARG A 65 2.58 -7.43 -5.97
N HIS A 66 3.31 -7.41 -7.08
CA HIS A 66 2.97 -6.59 -8.24
C HIS A 66 1.78 -7.19 -8.99
N VAL A 67 0.59 -6.87 -8.51
CA VAL A 67 -0.68 -7.38 -9.04
C VAL A 67 -1.47 -6.31 -9.77
N ASP A 68 -1.30 -5.04 -9.45
CA ASP A 68 -2.02 -3.93 -10.11
C ASP A 68 -1.25 -3.43 -11.33
N LEU A 69 -1.95 -3.16 -12.45
CA LEU A 69 -1.33 -2.70 -13.70
C LEU A 69 -1.40 -1.18 -13.86
N ARG A 70 -2.61 -0.60 -13.85
CA ARG A 70 -2.82 0.84 -14.06
C ARG A 70 -3.57 1.49 -12.92
N ILE A 71 -4.53 0.77 -12.33
CA ILE A 71 -5.41 1.30 -11.30
C ILE A 71 -5.21 0.47 -10.03
N PRO A 72 -5.01 1.10 -8.86
CA PRO A 72 -4.95 0.37 -7.60
C PRO A 72 -6.17 -0.53 -7.41
N GLY A 73 -5.92 -1.81 -7.13
CA GLY A 73 -6.92 -2.85 -7.01
C GLY A 73 -7.43 -3.47 -8.32
N ASP A 74 -6.91 -3.09 -9.49
CA ASP A 74 -7.32 -3.74 -10.75
C ASP A 74 -6.85 -5.20 -10.86
N ARG A 75 -5.78 -5.56 -10.14
CA ARG A 75 -5.18 -6.90 -10.13
C ARG A 75 -4.78 -7.45 -11.52
N ARG A 76 -4.56 -6.57 -12.52
CA ARG A 76 -4.32 -6.93 -13.94
C ARG A 76 -2.85 -7.08 -14.35
N SER A 77 -1.89 -6.84 -13.46
CA SER A 77 -0.46 -6.96 -13.80
C SER A 77 -0.06 -8.41 -13.99
N ALA A 78 0.60 -8.73 -15.11
CA ALA A 78 1.17 -10.04 -15.40
C ALA A 78 2.52 -10.27 -14.69
N CYS A 79 3.16 -9.22 -14.17
CA CYS A 79 4.50 -9.32 -13.55
C CYS A 79 4.47 -10.22 -12.31
N LYS A 80 3.50 -10.01 -11.41
CA LYS A 80 3.30 -10.79 -10.17
C LYS A 80 4.53 -10.89 -9.26
N GLY A 81 5.57 -10.10 -9.50
CA GLY A 81 6.84 -10.10 -8.78
C GLY A 81 6.73 -9.52 -7.37
N ARG A 82 7.73 -9.83 -6.54
CA ARG A 82 7.86 -9.26 -5.20
C ARG A 82 8.08 -7.75 -5.28
N MET A 83 7.34 -7.01 -4.47
CA MET A 83 7.57 -5.58 -4.29
C MET A 83 8.06 -5.28 -2.87
N GLU A 84 9.22 -4.66 -2.76
CA GLU A 84 9.82 -4.28 -1.49
C GLU A 84 9.30 -2.91 -1.05
N ALA A 85 9.10 -2.72 0.25
CA ALA A 85 8.81 -1.41 0.82
C ALA A 85 10.10 -0.57 0.78
N LEU A 86 10.07 0.49 -0.03
CA LEU A 86 11.22 1.34 -0.31
C LEU A 86 11.25 2.56 0.62
N SER A 87 10.10 3.20 0.83
CA SER A 87 9.98 4.44 1.60
C SER A 87 8.55 4.67 2.10
N LEU A 88 8.36 5.74 2.85
CA LEU A 88 7.07 6.27 3.29
C LEU A 88 6.85 7.68 2.76
N THR A 89 5.59 8.03 2.55
CA THR A 89 5.16 9.42 2.35
C THR A 89 3.90 9.67 3.16
N ALA A 90 3.76 10.88 3.70
CA ALA A 90 2.56 11.32 4.39
C ALA A 90 1.80 12.32 3.51
N ARG A 91 0.48 12.15 3.43
CA ARG A 91 -0.41 13.14 2.82
C ARG A 91 -0.70 14.28 3.80
N PRO A 92 -1.18 15.44 3.33
CA PRO A 92 -1.54 16.56 4.19
C PRO A 92 -2.64 16.24 5.23
N ASP A 93 -3.46 15.22 4.98
CA ASP A 93 -4.49 14.73 5.90
C ASP A 93 -3.95 13.75 6.96
N GLY A 94 -2.63 13.53 7.01
CA GLY A 94 -1.96 12.65 7.96
C GLY A 94 -1.91 11.18 7.53
N GLU A 95 -2.46 10.82 6.36
CA GLU A 95 -2.45 9.45 5.88
C GLU A 95 -1.08 9.03 5.35
N TRP A 96 -0.58 7.90 5.85
CA TRP A 96 0.71 7.35 5.43
C TRP A 96 0.52 6.39 4.24
N LEU A 97 1.39 6.54 3.24
CA LEU A 97 1.52 5.62 2.12
C LEU A 97 2.89 4.97 2.16
N VAL A 98 2.91 3.65 1.99
CA VAL A 98 4.11 2.86 1.73
C VAL A 98 4.40 2.92 0.23
N ILE A 99 5.60 3.36 -0.12
CA ILE A 99 6.11 3.32 -1.48
C ILE A 99 6.78 1.97 -1.69
N HIS A 100 6.26 1.18 -2.63
CA HIS A 100 6.81 -0.12 -3.00
C HIS A 100 7.52 -0.07 -4.35
N GLN A 101 8.60 -0.84 -4.50
CA GLN A 101 9.28 -1.06 -5.77
C GLN A 101 9.27 -2.53 -6.16
N CYS A 102 8.84 -2.84 -7.38
CA CYS A 102 8.90 -4.19 -7.92
C CYS A 102 10.34 -4.58 -8.25
N ARG A 103 10.81 -5.70 -7.69
CA ARG A 103 12.16 -6.22 -7.93
C ARG A 103 12.34 -6.83 -9.31
N THR A 104 11.26 -7.14 -10.01
CA THR A 104 11.28 -7.77 -11.34
C THR A 104 11.28 -6.73 -12.46
N CYS A 105 10.45 -5.70 -12.38
CA CYS A 105 10.28 -4.73 -13.46
C CYS A 105 10.52 -3.27 -13.06
N GLY A 106 10.92 -3.00 -11.81
CA GLY A 106 11.24 -1.66 -11.32
C GLY A 106 10.04 -0.74 -11.05
N ALA A 107 8.81 -1.15 -11.37
CA ALA A 107 7.61 -0.34 -11.19
C ALA A 107 7.41 0.09 -9.72
N LEU A 108 6.98 1.33 -9.52
CA LEU A 108 6.66 1.91 -8.22
C LEU A 108 5.14 1.92 -7.97
N SER A 109 4.73 1.70 -6.73
CA SER A 109 3.34 1.89 -6.30
C SER A 109 3.27 2.53 -4.93
N ALA A 110 2.29 3.39 -4.70
CA ALA A 110 1.99 3.95 -3.38
C ALA A 110 0.73 3.30 -2.81
N ASN A 111 0.87 2.57 -1.70
CA ASN A 111 -0.21 1.86 -1.03
C ASN A 111 -0.45 2.46 0.35
N ARG A 112 -1.71 2.64 0.73
CA ARG A 112 -2.07 3.13 2.07
C ARG A 112 -1.59 2.17 3.14
N ALA A 113 -0.98 2.68 4.21
CA ALA A 113 -0.69 1.91 5.41
C ALA A 113 -2.01 1.49 6.08
N ALA A 114 -2.14 0.21 6.40
CA ALA A 114 -3.31 -0.31 7.10
C ALA A 114 -3.17 -0.11 8.61
N GLY A 115 -4.30 -0.09 9.33
CA GLY A 115 -4.30 0.10 10.78
C GLY A 115 -3.65 -1.04 11.57
N ASP A 116 -3.39 -2.18 10.94
CA ASP A 116 -2.71 -3.34 11.53
C ASP A 116 -1.29 -3.56 11.01
N ASP A 117 -0.74 -2.61 10.25
CA ASP A 117 0.65 -2.65 9.83
C ASP A 117 1.60 -2.56 11.03
N ASN A 118 2.72 -3.28 10.97
CA ASN A 118 3.74 -3.26 12.01
C ASN A 118 4.32 -1.86 12.16
N ALA A 119 3.92 -1.16 13.23
CA ALA A 119 4.35 0.20 13.53
C ALA A 119 5.87 0.33 13.60
N LEU A 120 6.59 -0.66 14.13
CA LEU A 120 8.04 -0.63 14.21
C LEU A 120 8.69 -0.72 12.82
N ALA A 121 8.13 -1.49 11.90
CA ALA A 121 8.60 -1.55 10.52
C ALA A 121 8.38 -0.21 9.80
N LEU A 122 7.22 0.43 10.00
CA LEU A 122 6.93 1.76 9.47
C LEU A 122 7.89 2.82 10.03
N LEU A 123 8.05 2.88 11.36
CA LEU A 123 8.94 3.84 12.01
C LEU A 123 10.40 3.67 11.58
N ARG A 124 10.89 2.44 11.45
CA ARG A 124 12.24 2.18 10.93
C ARG A 124 12.45 2.75 9.52
N MET A 125 11.45 2.68 8.65
CA MET A 125 11.54 3.31 7.32
C MET A 125 11.54 4.84 7.43
N ALA A 126 10.66 5.40 8.25
CA ALA A 126 10.55 6.85 8.41
C ALA A 126 11.81 7.48 9.00
N LEU A 127 12.44 6.79 9.96
CA LEU A 127 13.61 7.29 10.69
C LEU A 127 14.94 6.93 10.02
N ARG A 128 14.94 6.10 8.96
CA ARG A 128 16.16 5.66 8.28
C ARG A 128 17.08 6.81 7.87
N PRO A 129 16.59 7.93 7.30
CA PRO A 129 17.47 9.05 6.94
C PRO A 129 18.12 9.72 8.16
N LEU A 130 17.43 9.75 9.30
CA LEU A 130 17.95 10.36 10.53
C LEU A 130 19.05 9.51 11.18
N ALA A 131 19.07 8.21 10.88
CA ALA A 131 20.11 7.29 11.31
C ALA A 131 21.29 7.19 10.33
N ASP A 132 21.23 7.85 9.16
CA ASP A 132 22.33 7.84 8.19
C ASP A 132 23.38 8.90 8.58
N PRO A 133 24.59 8.50 9.00
CA PRO A 133 25.62 9.46 9.45
C PRO A 133 26.12 10.37 8.32
N ARG A 134 25.79 10.07 7.06
CA ARG A 134 26.16 10.86 5.88
C ARG A 134 25.19 12.00 5.62
N VAL A 135 24.02 11.98 6.25
CA VAL A 135 22.98 12.99 6.04
C VAL A 135 22.97 13.98 7.20
N PRO A 136 23.13 15.29 6.96
CA PRO A 136 23.07 16.30 8.02
C PRO A 136 21.66 16.36 8.63
N VAL A 137 21.45 15.68 9.75
CA VAL A 137 20.14 15.52 10.41
C VAL A 137 19.45 16.86 10.70
N ARG A 138 20.20 17.88 11.14
CA ARG A 138 19.65 19.22 11.42
C ARG A 138 18.95 19.83 10.20
N ALA A 139 19.53 19.69 9.01
CA ALA A 139 18.94 20.21 7.78
C ALA A 139 17.65 19.50 7.36
N MET A 140 17.30 18.36 7.97
CA MET A 140 16.07 17.60 7.67
C MET A 140 14.91 17.91 8.63
N ILE A 141 15.19 18.45 9.82
CA ILE A 141 14.20 18.65 10.89
C ILE A 141 13.75 20.11 10.96
N ASP A 142 14.61 21.04 10.53
CA ASP A 142 14.30 22.46 10.51
C ASP A 142 13.42 22.78 9.26
N HIS A 143 12.15 23.11 9.50
CA HIS A 143 11.15 23.55 8.50
C HIS A 143 10.65 24.96 8.82
#